data_AF-A0A2V6IVN2-F1
#
_entry.id   AF-A0A2V6IVN2-F1
#
_cell.length_a   1.000
_cell.length_b   1.000
_cell.length_c   1.000
_cell.angle_alpha   90.00
_cell.angle_beta   90.00
_cell.angle_gamma   90.00
#
_symmetry.space_group_name_H-M   'P 1'
#
loop_
_entity.id
_entity.type
_entity.pdbx_description
1 polymer ?
#
loop_
_entity_poly.entity_id
_entity_poly.type
_entity_poly.pdbx_seq_one_letter_code
_entity_poly.pdbx_strand_id
1 'polypeptide(L)'
;MATQLNRPSRAGFAERGTSLVEVMVTAVLIAVFFASIFELNAMCLRFIDASKESLAALQSVQDRSETLRNLSFSDLTNTAVVQNLMATAANPALFSQKVTEVVKISKYPTPNGETQFTRCSNGTVVNDSVATDLGTQLVKVDVAVSWTMTLGGRARTEQTSSIVSNGTKK
;
A
#
# COMPACT_ATOMS: atom_id res chain seq x y z
N MET A 1 80.30 55.25 -4.10
CA MET A 1 79.44 55.49 -5.29
C MET A 1 78.79 54.16 -5.63
N ALA A 2 77.52 54.00 -5.28
CA ALA A 2 76.81 52.71 -5.31
C ALA A 2 75.97 52.59 -6.58
N THR A 3 76.15 51.50 -7.32
CA THR A 3 75.29 51.16 -8.47
C THR A 3 74.42 49.99 -8.06
N GLN A 4 73.18 50.29 -7.66
CA GLN A 4 72.14 49.31 -7.38
C GLN A 4 71.51 48.85 -8.70
N LEU A 5 71.61 47.55 -8.99
CA LEU A 5 71.03 46.91 -10.16
C LEU A 5 69.54 46.65 -9.89
N ASN A 6 68.65 47.43 -10.51
CA ASN A 6 67.21 47.27 -10.36
C ASN A 6 66.72 46.03 -11.13
N ARG A 7 66.32 44.96 -10.42
CA ARG A 7 65.62 43.81 -11.02
C ARG A 7 64.13 43.91 -10.68
N PRO A 8 63.22 43.78 -11.68
CA PRO A 8 61.79 43.85 -11.41
C PRO A 8 61.34 42.60 -10.63
N SER A 9 60.61 42.84 -9.55
CA SER A 9 59.92 41.82 -8.78
C SER A 9 58.83 41.18 -9.65
N ARG A 10 59.07 39.95 -10.11
CA ARG A 10 58.00 39.09 -10.63
C ARG A 10 57.02 38.87 -9.48
N ALA A 11 55.81 39.42 -9.62
CA ALA A 11 54.68 39.03 -8.80
C ALA A 11 54.39 37.55 -9.09
N GLY A 12 54.96 36.67 -8.27
CA GLY A 12 54.55 35.27 -8.24
C GLY A 12 53.12 35.26 -7.73
N PHE A 13 52.20 34.73 -8.53
CA PHE A 13 50.92 34.28 -7.99
C PHE A 13 51.26 33.31 -6.85
N ALA A 14 50.95 33.70 -5.62
CA ALA A 14 51.12 32.82 -4.48
C ALA A 14 50.18 31.63 -4.69
N GLU A 15 50.74 30.53 -5.18
CA GLU A 15 50.07 29.24 -5.28
C GLU A 15 49.71 28.81 -3.85
N ARG A 16 48.46 29.04 -3.46
CA ARG A 16 47.94 28.57 -2.17
C ARG A 16 47.73 27.06 -2.29
N GLY A 17 48.72 26.29 -1.84
CA GLY A 17 48.56 24.85 -1.65
C GLY A 17 47.37 24.60 -0.72
N THR A 18 46.41 23.80 -1.17
CA THR A 18 45.29 23.36 -0.35
C THR A 18 45.86 22.68 0.90
N SER A 19 45.40 23.08 2.08
CA SER A 19 45.88 22.43 3.30
C SER A 19 45.41 20.96 3.31
N LEU A 20 46.23 20.03 3.81
CA LEU A 20 45.84 18.61 3.88
C LEU A 20 44.48 18.42 4.57
N VAL A 21 44.21 19.24 5.58
CA VAL A 21 42.94 19.26 6.32
C VAL A 21 41.76 19.61 5.39
N GLU A 22 41.91 20.59 4.50
CA GLU A 22 40.87 21.00 3.54
C GLU A 22 40.53 19.88 2.54
N VAL A 23 41.55 19.17 2.05
CA VAL A 23 41.37 18.01 1.17
C VAL A 23 40.66 16.87 1.89
N MET A 24 41.02 16.59 3.15
CA MET A 24 40.35 15.56 3.96
C MET A 24 38.89 15.91 4.23
N VAL A 25 38.58 17.15 4.61
CA VAL A 25 37.19 17.60 4.82
C VAL A 25 36.39 17.49 3.52
N THR A 26 36.97 17.91 2.39
CA THR A 26 36.34 17.81 1.08
C THR A 26 36.05 16.34 0.71
N ALA A 27 37.02 15.44 0.93
CA ALA A 27 36.85 14.02 0.67
C ALA A 27 35.74 13.38 1.52
N VAL A 28 35.64 13.75 2.81
CA VAL A 28 34.57 13.28 3.70
C VAL A 28 33.20 13.78 3.23
N LEU A 29 33.08 15.06 2.85
CA LEU A 29 31.82 15.61 2.35
C LEU A 29 31.37 14.91 1.06
N ILE A 30 32.30 14.62 0.15
CA ILE A 30 32.01 13.88 -1.08
C ILE A 30 31.57 12.44 -0.76
N ALA A 31 32.25 11.76 0.18
CA ALA A 31 31.90 10.41 0.58
C ALA A 31 30.50 10.34 1.21
N VAL A 32 30.17 11.27 2.13
CA VAL A 32 28.84 11.36 2.75
C VAL A 32 27.77 11.71 1.71
N PHE A 33 28.09 12.60 0.77
CA PHE A 33 27.18 12.94 -0.33
C PHE A 33 26.82 11.70 -1.16
N PHE A 34 27.81 10.92 -1.62
CA PHE A 34 27.52 9.69 -2.37
C PHE A 34 26.79 8.64 -1.53
N ALA A 35 27.16 8.46 -0.26
CA ALA A 35 26.46 7.56 0.65
C ALA A 35 24.97 7.94 0.78
N SER A 36 24.67 9.23 0.95
CA SER A 36 23.29 9.72 1.06
C SER A 36 22.47 9.49 -0.20
N ILE A 37 23.08 9.60 -1.39
CA ILE A 37 22.40 9.33 -2.67
C ILE A 37 22.02 7.85 -2.76
N PHE A 38 22.92 6.94 -2.41
CA PHE A 38 22.62 5.50 -2.44
C PHE A 38 21.54 5.12 -1.44
N GLU A 39 21.57 5.70 -0.24
CA GLU A 39 20.56 5.46 0.77
C GLU A 39 19.18 5.98 0.34
N LEU A 40 19.13 7.19 -0.24
CA LEU A 40 17.90 7.74 -0.78
C LEU A 40 17.32 6.88 -1.92
N ASN A 41 18.17 6.39 -2.83
CA ASN A 41 17.74 5.48 -3.89
C ASN A 41 17.16 4.18 -3.33
N ALA A 42 17.80 3.60 -2.31
CA ALA A 42 17.29 2.41 -1.63
C ALA A 42 15.94 2.68 -0.92
N MET A 43 15.78 3.87 -0.34
CA MET A 43 14.53 4.29 0.31
C MET A 43 13.40 4.46 -0.71
N CYS A 44 13.66 5.10 -1.86
CA CYS A 44 12.68 5.29 -2.93
C CYS A 44 12.12 3.96 -3.45
N LEU A 45 12.99 2.96 -3.69
CA LEU A 45 12.53 1.64 -4.15
C LEU A 45 11.62 0.95 -3.13
N ARG A 46 11.96 1.04 -1.85
CA ARG A 46 11.13 0.49 -0.77
C ARG A 46 9.77 1.19 -0.65
N PHE A 47 9.72 2.50 -0.86
CA PHE A 47 8.46 3.24 -0.93
C PHE A 47 7.61 2.81 -2.11
N ILE A 48 8.21 2.60 -3.28
CA ILE A 48 7.50 2.11 -4.46
C ILE A 48 6.82 0.77 -4.17
N ASP A 49 7.50 -0.15 -3.49
CA ASP A 49 6.90 -1.45 -3.15
C ASP A 49 5.76 -1.32 -2.14
N ALA A 50 5.88 -0.46 -1.14
CA ALA A 50 4.77 -0.15 -0.23
C ALA A 50 3.57 0.49 -0.97
N SER A 51 3.83 1.38 -1.93
CA SER A 51 2.80 1.98 -2.78
C SER A 51 2.11 0.94 -3.68
N LYS A 52 2.85 -0.02 -4.24
CA LYS A 52 2.27 -1.13 -5.00
C LYS A 52 1.34 -1.98 -4.14
N GLU A 53 1.73 -2.30 -2.91
CA GLU A 53 0.87 -3.04 -1.97
C GLU A 53 -0.41 -2.26 -1.65
N SER A 54 -0.31 -0.94 -1.46
CA SER A 54 -1.48 -0.08 -1.23
C SER A 54 -2.43 -0.02 -2.43
N LEU A 55 -1.89 0.09 -3.65
CA LEU A 55 -2.70 0.09 -4.88
C LEU A 55 -3.36 -1.26 -5.12
N ALA A 56 -2.64 -2.35 -4.87
CA ALA A 56 -3.19 -3.70 -4.97
C ALA A 56 -4.32 -3.93 -3.96
N ALA A 57 -4.22 -3.37 -2.75
CA ALA A 57 -5.30 -3.39 -1.76
C ALA A 57 -6.54 -2.66 -2.22
N LEU A 58 -6.38 -1.43 -2.73
CA LEU A 58 -7.49 -0.64 -3.28
C LEU A 58 -8.19 -1.38 -4.43
N GLN A 59 -7.41 -1.92 -5.37
CA GLN A 59 -7.95 -2.69 -6.48
C GLN A 59 -8.67 -3.95 -5.99
N SER A 60 -8.11 -4.69 -5.04
CA SER A 60 -8.74 -5.90 -4.50
C SER A 60 -10.10 -5.60 -3.84
N VAL A 61 -10.18 -4.52 -3.05
CA VAL A 61 -11.43 -4.11 -2.40
C VAL A 61 -12.46 -3.66 -3.45
N GLN A 62 -12.01 -2.93 -4.46
CA GLN A 62 -12.87 -2.48 -5.55
C GLN A 62 -13.40 -3.66 -6.39
N ASP A 63 -12.53 -4.56 -6.85
CA ASP A 63 -12.88 -5.74 -7.64
C ASP A 63 -13.90 -6.62 -6.88
N ARG A 64 -13.70 -6.83 -5.57
CA ARG A 64 -14.65 -7.59 -4.74
C ARG A 64 -15.98 -6.85 -4.59
N SER A 65 -15.93 -5.56 -4.29
CA SER A 65 -17.12 -4.71 -4.15
C SER A 65 -17.95 -4.72 -5.43
N GLU A 66 -17.31 -4.62 -6.60
CA GLU A 66 -17.99 -4.70 -7.90
C GLU A 66 -18.58 -6.08 -8.14
N THR A 67 -17.84 -7.14 -7.81
CA THR A 67 -18.34 -8.52 -7.94
C THR A 67 -19.59 -8.75 -7.08
N LEU A 68 -19.56 -8.34 -5.80
CA LEU A 68 -20.70 -8.44 -4.89
C LEU A 68 -21.86 -7.54 -5.33
N ARG A 69 -21.55 -6.33 -5.80
CA ARG A 69 -22.54 -5.41 -6.38
C ARG A 69 -23.18 -5.99 -7.62
N ASN A 70 -22.52 -6.89 -8.36
CA ASN A 70 -23.04 -7.51 -9.58
C ASN A 70 -23.87 -8.78 -9.32
N LEU A 71 -23.80 -9.41 -8.15
CA LEU A 71 -24.64 -10.58 -7.77
C LEU A 71 -26.13 -10.26 -7.70
N SER A 72 -27.02 -11.18 -8.10
CA SER A 72 -28.45 -11.01 -7.84
C SER A 72 -28.72 -10.81 -6.34
N PHE A 73 -29.79 -10.11 -5.98
CA PHE A 73 -30.07 -9.86 -4.56
C PHE A 73 -30.29 -11.16 -3.76
N SER A 74 -30.89 -12.18 -4.39
CA SER A 74 -31.05 -13.52 -3.81
C SER A 74 -29.71 -14.24 -3.60
N ASP A 75 -28.75 -14.05 -4.50
CA ASP A 75 -27.40 -14.64 -4.36
C ASP A 75 -26.58 -13.91 -3.32
N LEU A 76 -26.68 -12.57 -3.27
CA LEU A 76 -25.97 -11.74 -2.30
C LEU A 76 -26.41 -12.02 -0.86
N THR A 77 -27.68 -12.35 -0.65
CA THR A 77 -28.21 -12.73 0.66
C THR A 77 -28.08 -14.22 0.97
N ASN A 78 -27.60 -15.03 0.03
CA ASN A 78 -27.35 -16.45 0.23
C ASN A 78 -25.91 -16.70 0.69
N THR A 79 -25.78 -17.13 1.95
CA THR A 79 -24.49 -17.37 2.59
C THR A 79 -23.60 -18.33 1.82
N ALA A 80 -24.13 -19.43 1.28
CA ALA A 80 -23.34 -20.43 0.57
C ALA A 80 -22.80 -19.89 -0.77
N VAL A 81 -23.57 -19.05 -1.45
CA VAL A 81 -23.16 -18.45 -2.72
C VAL A 81 -22.02 -17.47 -2.50
N VAL A 82 -22.15 -16.57 -1.51
CA VAL A 82 -21.09 -15.60 -1.19
C VAL A 82 -19.84 -16.30 -0.66
N GLN A 83 -19.98 -17.34 0.16
CA GLN A 83 -18.84 -18.13 0.64
C GLN A 83 -18.07 -18.79 -0.51
N ASN A 84 -18.78 -19.41 -1.47
CA ASN A 84 -18.16 -20.01 -2.66
C ASN A 84 -17.49 -18.95 -3.54
N LEU A 85 -18.09 -17.78 -3.69
CA LEU A 85 -17.50 -16.66 -4.43
C LEU A 85 -16.18 -16.20 -3.81
N MET A 86 -16.09 -16.21 -2.47
CA MET A 86 -14.88 -15.81 -1.75
C MET A 86 -13.76 -16.84 -1.80
N ALA A 87 -14.02 -18.08 -2.22
CA ALA A 87 -12.95 -19.09 -2.37
C ALA A 87 -11.87 -18.60 -3.34
N THR A 88 -12.30 -17.93 -4.41
CA THR A 88 -11.41 -17.26 -5.35
C THR A 88 -11.09 -15.85 -4.85
N ALA A 89 -9.82 -15.45 -4.90
CA ALA A 89 -9.41 -14.08 -4.60
C ALA A 89 -10.06 -13.11 -5.60
N ALA A 90 -10.43 -11.91 -5.14
CA ALA A 90 -10.98 -10.88 -6.01
C ALA A 90 -10.01 -10.49 -7.14
N ASN A 91 -8.72 -10.49 -6.81
CA ASN A 91 -7.64 -10.24 -7.76
C ASN A 91 -6.59 -11.36 -7.65
N PRO A 92 -6.20 -12.03 -8.76
CA PRO A 92 -5.26 -13.15 -8.73
C PRO A 92 -3.78 -12.72 -8.56
N ALA A 93 -3.50 -11.43 -8.37
CA ALA A 93 -2.15 -10.95 -8.10
C ALA A 93 -1.55 -11.60 -6.83
N LEU A 94 -0.22 -11.67 -6.77
CA LEU A 94 0.53 -12.21 -5.62
C LEU A 94 0.17 -11.55 -4.29
N PHE A 95 -0.32 -10.30 -4.33
CA PHE A 95 -0.82 -9.58 -3.17
C PHE A 95 -1.94 -10.35 -2.43
N SER A 96 -2.80 -11.09 -3.15
CA SER A 96 -3.87 -11.89 -2.56
C SER A 96 -3.39 -13.01 -1.62
N GLN A 97 -2.13 -13.42 -1.74
CA GLN A 97 -1.49 -14.42 -0.88
C GLN A 97 -0.88 -13.80 0.40
N LYS A 98 -0.93 -12.47 0.55
CA LYS A 98 -0.43 -11.73 1.72
C LYS A 98 -1.55 -11.12 2.57
N VAL A 99 -2.80 -11.28 2.14
CA VAL A 99 -3.93 -10.50 2.62
C VAL A 99 -4.95 -11.40 3.31
N THR A 100 -5.58 -10.85 4.34
CA THR A 100 -6.84 -11.35 4.86
C THR A 100 -7.97 -10.43 4.40
N GLU A 101 -8.91 -10.97 3.64
CA GLU A 101 -10.10 -10.29 3.15
C GLU A 101 -11.30 -10.63 4.06
N VAL A 102 -12.07 -9.61 4.43
CA VAL A 102 -13.29 -9.75 5.24
C VAL A 102 -14.45 -9.11 4.49
N VAL A 103 -15.53 -9.86 4.31
CA VAL A 103 -16.78 -9.37 3.73
C VAL A 103 -17.87 -9.49 4.79
N LYS A 104 -18.57 -8.38 5.05
CA LYS A 104 -19.71 -8.32 5.97
C LYS A 104 -20.94 -7.89 5.21
N ILE A 105 -22.04 -8.57 5.46
CA ILE A 105 -23.34 -8.26 4.90
C ILE A 105 -24.31 -8.10 6.07
N SER A 106 -25.00 -6.97 6.12
CA SER A 106 -25.98 -6.69 7.16
C SER A 106 -27.23 -6.05 6.58
N LYS A 107 -28.36 -6.26 7.25
CA LYS A 107 -29.62 -5.61 6.89
C LYS A 107 -29.48 -4.08 7.02
N TYR A 108 -30.05 -3.35 6.06
CA TYR A 108 -30.06 -1.88 6.08
C TYR A 108 -31.51 -1.36 6.06
N PRO A 109 -31.86 -0.25 6.75
CA PRO A 109 -31.00 0.62 7.58
C PRO A 109 -30.79 0.13 9.02
N THR A 110 -31.57 -0.86 9.48
CA THR A 110 -31.52 -1.36 10.85
C THR A 110 -30.92 -2.77 10.83
N PRO A 111 -29.64 -2.94 11.19
CA PRO A 111 -28.99 -4.24 11.24
C PRO A 111 -29.69 -5.18 12.22
N ASN A 112 -29.70 -6.47 11.89
CA ASN A 112 -30.19 -7.54 12.77
C ASN A 112 -29.21 -8.73 12.73
N GLY A 113 -27.98 -8.46 13.17
CA GLY A 113 -26.83 -9.34 12.97
C GLY A 113 -26.12 -9.08 11.64
N GLU A 114 -24.97 -9.74 11.48
CA GLU A 114 -24.12 -9.64 10.29
C GLU A 114 -23.76 -11.04 9.81
N THR A 115 -23.84 -11.25 8.50
CA THR A 115 -23.21 -12.39 7.86
C THR A 115 -21.79 -11.99 7.50
N GLN A 116 -20.79 -12.61 8.12
CA GLN A 116 -19.39 -12.25 7.95
C GLN A 116 -18.62 -13.45 7.41
N PHE A 117 -17.76 -13.16 6.43
CA PHE A 117 -16.83 -14.11 5.85
C PHE A 117 -15.42 -13.57 5.95
N THR A 118 -14.47 -14.44 6.29
CA THR A 118 -13.04 -14.15 6.27
C THR A 118 -12.35 -15.09 5.31
N ARG A 119 -11.70 -14.54 4.29
CA ARG A 119 -10.77 -15.24 3.41
C ARG A 119 -9.35 -14.97 3.89
N CYS A 120 -8.70 -16.00 4.40
CA CYS A 120 -7.30 -15.95 4.83
C CYS A 120 -6.34 -15.90 3.62
N SER A 121 -5.09 -15.53 3.88
CA SER A 121 -4.03 -15.45 2.87
C SER A 121 -3.72 -16.78 2.18
N ASN A 122 -4.01 -17.91 2.83
CA ASN A 122 -3.91 -19.26 2.26
C ASN A 122 -5.10 -19.64 1.36
N GLY A 123 -6.07 -18.74 1.19
CA GLY A 123 -7.29 -18.96 0.39
C GLY A 123 -8.41 -19.71 1.11
N THR A 124 -8.22 -20.12 2.37
CA THR A 124 -9.30 -20.70 3.18
C THR A 124 -10.34 -19.62 3.49
N VAL A 125 -11.62 -19.96 3.29
CA VAL A 125 -12.75 -19.09 3.64
C VAL A 125 -13.47 -19.64 4.86
N VAL A 126 -13.58 -18.81 5.88
CA VAL A 126 -14.35 -19.06 7.10
C VAL A 126 -15.62 -18.23 7.04
N ASN A 127 -16.74 -18.85 7.39
CA ASN A 127 -17.99 -18.16 7.66
C ASN A 127 -18.04 -17.88 9.17
N ASP A 128 -17.73 -16.65 9.55
CA ASP A 128 -17.53 -16.26 10.96
C ASP A 128 -18.86 -16.11 11.69
N SER A 129 -19.87 -15.60 11.00
CA SER A 129 -21.21 -15.38 11.54
C SER A 129 -22.25 -15.35 10.42
N VAL A 130 -23.49 -15.69 10.76
CA VAL A 130 -24.64 -15.62 9.84
C VAL A 130 -25.73 -14.79 10.52
N ALA A 131 -26.19 -13.73 9.84
CA ALA A 131 -27.31 -12.93 10.32
C ALA A 131 -28.61 -13.75 10.30
N THR A 132 -29.49 -13.53 11.27
CA THR A 132 -30.82 -14.16 11.31
C THR A 132 -31.70 -13.70 10.15
N ASP A 133 -31.54 -12.45 9.72
CA ASP A 133 -32.27 -11.85 8.59
C ASP A 133 -31.43 -10.73 7.96
N LEU A 134 -31.16 -10.84 6.65
CA LEU A 134 -30.52 -9.79 5.85
C LEU A 134 -31.53 -8.83 5.22
N GLY A 135 -32.83 -9.08 5.36
CA GLY A 135 -33.89 -8.31 4.75
C GLY A 135 -34.08 -8.62 3.27
N THR A 136 -35.12 -8.02 2.68
CA THR A 136 -35.58 -8.32 1.30
C THR A 136 -35.41 -7.15 0.33
N GLN A 137 -34.98 -5.98 0.81
CA GLN A 137 -34.94 -4.75 0.00
C GLN A 137 -33.56 -4.11 -0.06
N LEU A 138 -32.88 -3.92 1.07
CA LEU A 138 -31.60 -3.23 1.13
C LEU A 138 -30.65 -3.99 2.07
N VAL A 139 -29.40 -4.17 1.62
CA VAL A 139 -28.30 -4.69 2.45
C VAL A 139 -27.12 -3.72 2.40
N LYS A 140 -26.41 -3.60 3.52
CA LYS A 140 -25.10 -2.99 3.57
C LYS A 140 -24.06 -4.09 3.37
N VAL A 141 -23.12 -3.84 2.47
CA VAL A 141 -21.98 -4.73 2.19
C VAL A 141 -20.71 -3.95 2.51
N ASP A 142 -19.96 -4.44 3.49
CA ASP A 142 -18.64 -3.93 3.82
C ASP A 142 -17.59 -4.94 3.34
N VAL A 143 -16.59 -4.45 2.62
CA VAL A 143 -15.44 -5.25 2.16
C VAL A 143 -14.20 -4.62 2.72
N ALA A 144 -13.37 -5.40 3.40
CA ALA A 144 -12.10 -4.98 3.95
C ALA A 144 -10.99 -5.95 3.57
N VAL A 145 -9.81 -5.40 3.31
CA VAL A 145 -8.58 -6.15 3.06
C VAL A 145 -7.55 -5.65 4.05
N SER A 146 -6.93 -6.59 4.78
CA SER A 146 -5.87 -6.30 5.74
C SER A 146 -4.59 -7.02 5.36
N TRP A 147 -3.45 -6.33 5.50
CA TRP A 147 -2.13 -6.89 5.23
C TRP A 147 -1.07 -6.23 6.09
N THR A 148 0.08 -6.89 6.22
CA THR A 148 1.27 -6.31 6.85
C THR A 148 2.19 -5.79 5.75
N MET A 149 2.54 -4.50 5.79
CA MET A 149 3.47 -3.90 4.84
C MET A 149 4.82 -4.61 4.89
N THR A 150 5.37 -4.94 3.72
CA THR A 150 6.70 -5.55 3.62
C THR A 150 7.77 -4.65 4.25
N LEU A 151 7.63 -3.32 4.10
CA LEU A 151 8.50 -2.35 4.75
C LEU A 151 7.95 -1.96 6.13
N GLY A 152 8.76 -2.17 7.17
CA GLY A 152 8.48 -1.69 8.52
C GLY A 152 7.39 -2.49 9.27
N GLY A 153 6.85 -3.56 8.68
CA GLY A 153 5.99 -4.53 9.36
C GLY A 153 4.67 -3.96 9.90
N ARG A 154 4.23 -2.80 9.40
CA ARG A 154 3.02 -2.14 9.88
C ARG A 154 1.78 -2.81 9.30
N ALA A 155 0.82 -3.11 10.15
CA ALA A 155 -0.51 -3.55 9.71
C ALA A 155 -1.24 -2.40 9.01
N ARG A 156 -1.90 -2.73 7.90
CA ARG A 156 -2.71 -1.83 7.08
C ARG A 156 -4.03 -2.49 6.75
N THR A 157 -5.03 -1.66 6.54
CA THR A 157 -6.36 -2.07 6.12
C THR A 157 -6.88 -1.07 5.10
N GLU A 158 -7.48 -1.58 4.04
CA GLU A 158 -8.31 -0.83 3.11
C GLU A 158 -9.73 -1.38 3.17
N GLN A 159 -10.72 -0.50 3.06
CA GLN A 159 -12.12 -0.91 3.18
C GLN A 159 -13.04 -0.05 2.32
N THR A 160 -14.14 -0.64 1.87
CA THR A 160 -15.24 0.06 1.22
C THR A 160 -16.57 -0.45 1.74
N SER A 161 -17.56 0.44 1.75
CA SER A 161 -18.92 0.15 2.17
C SER A 161 -19.88 0.54 1.07
N SER A 162 -20.85 -0.32 0.79
CA SER A 162 -21.90 -0.03 -0.20
C SER A 162 -23.27 -0.47 0.30
N ILE A 163 -24.31 0.18 -0.21
CA ILE A 163 -25.69 -0.24 -0.01
C ILE A 163 -26.18 -0.83 -1.33
N VAL A 164 -26.65 -2.07 -1.28
CA VAL A 164 -27.17 -2.78 -2.44
C VAL A 164 -28.68 -2.95 -2.26
N SER A 165 -29.44 -2.54 -3.27
CA SER A 165 -30.89 -2.68 -3.30
C SER A 165 -31.34 -3.89 -4.10
N ASN A 166 -32.51 -4.43 -3.75
CA ASN A 166 -33.24 -5.43 -4.51
C ASN A 166 -33.93 -4.74 -5.71
N GLY A 167 -33.11 -4.31 -6.66
CA GLY A 167 -33.56 -3.82 -7.96
C GLY A 167 -33.43 -4.90 -9.03
N THR A 168 -34.27 -4.81 -10.06
CA THR A 168 -34.13 -5.67 -11.25
C THR A 168 -32.81 -5.35 -11.95
N LYS A 169 -31.88 -6.31 -11.94
CA LYS A 169 -30.65 -6.20 -12.72
C LYS A 169 -30.98 -6.47 -14.19
N LYS A 170 -30.63 -5.52 -15.06
CA LYS A 170 -30.72 -5.72 -16.51
C LYS A 170 -29.62 -6.64 -16.99
#